data_AF-A0A2V9WLM0-F1
#
_entry.id   AF-A0A2V9WLM0-F1
#
_cell.length_a   1.000
_cell.length_b   1.000
_cell.length_c   1.000
_cell.angle_alpha   90.00
_cell.angle_beta   90.00
_cell.angle_gamma   90.00
#
_symmetry.space_group_name_H-M   'P 1'
#
loop_
_entity.id
_entity.type
_entity.pdbx_description
1 polymer ?
#
loop_
_entity_poly.entity_id
_entity_poly.type
_entity_poly.pdbx_seq_one_letter_code
_entity_poly.pdbx_strand_id
1 'polypeptide(L)' 'MDSRSVEELRNELERLMGEQIESLKAQTFGGLNEEQFREQAERLKRIREVSADFLAALKGTGG' A
#
# COMPACT_ATOMS: atom_id res chain seq x y z
N MET A 1 -0.77 12.29 17.07
CA MET A 1 -0.67 11.55 15.79
C MET A 1 -0.77 12.60 14.71
N ASP A 2 0.31 12.84 13.97
CA ASP A 2 0.29 13.80 12.87
C ASP A 2 -0.75 13.35 11.85
N SER A 3 -1.75 14.19 11.63
CA SER A 3 -2.73 13.99 10.58
C SER A 3 -2.02 14.15 9.24
N ARG A 4 -1.57 13.02 8.67
CA ARG A 4 -1.03 13.00 7.31
C ARG A 4 -2.07 13.55 6.35
N SER A 5 -1.63 14.37 5.41
CA SER A 5 -2.53 14.94 4.42
C SER A 5 -3.10 13.85 3.50
N VAL A 6 -4.28 14.12 2.94
CA VAL A 6 -4.93 13.24 1.95
C VAL A 6 -4.00 12.98 0.75
N GLU A 7 -3.22 13.98 0.34
CA GLU A 7 -2.29 13.87 -0.77
C GLU A 7 -1.09 12.95 -0.46
N GLU A 8 -0.51 13.05 0.74
CA GLU A 8 0.55 12.13 1.18
C GLU A 8 0.06 10.68 1.23
N LEU A 9 -1.15 10.46 1.78
CA LEU A 9 -1.77 9.15 1.84
C LEU A 9 -2.06 8.59 0.44
N ARG A 10 -2.53 9.42 -0.49
CA ARG A 10 -2.75 9.04 -1.89
C ARG A 10 -1.43 8.61 -2.55
N ASN A 11 -0.39 9.42 -2.42
CA ASN A 11 0.91 9.16 -3.03
C ASN A 11 1.57 7.88 -2.48
N GLU A 12 1.44 7.63 -1.17
CA GLU A 12 1.95 6.39 -0.57
C GLU A 12 1.17 5.15 -1.07
N LEU A 13 -0.16 5.24 -1.17
CA LEU A 13 -0.97 4.15 -1.74
C LEU A 13 -0.59 3.86 -3.19
N GLU A 14 -0.42 4.90 -4.01
CA GLU A 14 -0.08 4.77 -5.42
C GLU A 14 1.27 4.06 -5.59
N ARG A 15 2.28 4.44 -4.79
CA ARG A 15 3.59 3.76 -4.75
C ARG A 15 3.46 2.30 -4.33
N LEU A 16 2.77 2.02 -3.22
CA LEU A 16 2.64 0.65 -2.69
C LEU A 16 1.91 -0.28 -3.66
N MET A 17 0.85 0.22 -4.31
CA MET A 17 0.14 -0.55 -5.33
C MET A 17 1.00 -0.81 -6.56
N GLY A 18 1.79 0.18 -7.00
CA GLY A 18 2.75 0.02 -8.08
C GLY A 18 3.77 -1.08 -7.78
N GLU A 19 4.38 -1.04 -6.58
CA GLU A 19 5.31 -2.07 -6.12
C GLU A 19 4.66 -3.46 -6.05
N GLN A 20 3.41 -3.54 -5.58
CA GLN A 20 2.68 -4.80 -5.54
C GLN A 20 2.45 -5.38 -6.94
N ILE A 21 2.07 -4.55 -7.92
CA ILE A 21 1.88 -4.97 -9.32
C ILE A 21 3.18 -5.52 -9.91
N GLU A 22 4.31 -4.84 -9.71
CA GLU A 22 5.61 -5.33 -10.19
C GLU A 22 6.01 -6.66 -9.54
N SER A 23 5.70 -6.84 -8.26
CA SER A 23 5.97 -8.10 -7.57
C SER A 23 5.07 -9.25 -8.04
N LEU A 24 3.81 -8.98 -8.39
CA LEU A 24 2.91 -9.96 -9.01
C LEU A 24 3.39 -10.37 -10.42
N LYS A 25 3.95 -9.43 -11.19
CA LYS A 25 4.61 -9.75 -12.47
C LYS A 25 5.80 -10.68 -12.25
N ALA A 26 6.66 -10.38 -11.27
CA ALA A 26 7.80 -11.23 -10.93
C ALA A 26 7.37 -12.65 -10.49
N GLN A 27 6.31 -12.77 -9.68
CA GLN A 27 5.71 -14.06 -9.31
C GLN A 27 5.32 -14.90 -10.52
N THR A 28 4.72 -14.27 -11.53
CA THR A 28 4.15 -14.95 -12.70
C THR A 28 5.23 -15.60 -13.58
N PHE A 29 6.46 -15.07 -13.59
CA PHE A 29 7.53 -15.52 -14.48
C PHE A 29 8.68 -16.27 -13.77
N GLY A 30 8.77 -16.26 -12.43
CA GLY A 30 9.85 -16.95 -11.72
C GLY A 30 9.54 -17.46 -10.31
N GLY A 31 8.32 -17.25 -9.80
CA GLY A 31 8.00 -17.50 -8.39
C GLY A 31 8.68 -16.50 -7.45
N LEU A 32 8.39 -16.59 -6.14
CA LEU A 32 9.11 -15.83 -5.11
C LEU A 32 9.93 -16.75 -4.24
N ASN A 33 11.07 -16.26 -3.77
CA ASN A 33 11.72 -16.82 -2.60
C ASN A 33 10.98 -16.37 -1.31
N GLU A 34 11.32 -16.98 -0.17
CA GLU A 34 10.64 -16.70 1.10
C GLU A 34 10.77 -15.24 1.56
N GLU A 35 11.90 -14.59 1.27
CA GLU A 35 12.14 -13.19 1.64
C GLU A 35 11.20 -12.26 0.87
N GLN A 36 11.12 -12.43 -0.44
CA GLN A 36 10.20 -11.69 -1.30
C GLN A 36 8.74 -11.96 -0.93
N PHE A 37 8.41 -13.18 -0.51
CA PHE A 37 7.07 -13.50 -0.02
C PHE A 37 6.73 -12.73 1.28
N ARG A 38 7.68 -12.65 2.22
CA ARG A 38 7.53 -11.84 3.44
C ARG A 38 7.39 -10.35 3.11
N GLU A 39 8.17 -9.84 2.17
CA GLU A 39 8.06 -8.45 1.71
C GLU A 39 6.69 -8.15 1.08
N GLN A 40 6.15 -9.06 0.28
CA GLN A 40 4.79 -8.91 -0.25
C GLN A 40 3.74 -8.89 0.87
N ALA A 41 3.86 -9.78 1.87
CA ALA A 41 2.93 -9.83 2.98
C ALA A 41 2.93 -8.51 3.79
N GLU A 42 4.11 -7.95 4.07
CA GLU A 42 4.20 -6.66 4.77
C GLU A 42 3.70 -5.50 3.89
N ARG A 43 3.97 -5.54 2.58
CA ARG A 43 3.44 -4.54 1.64
C ARG A 43 1.92 -4.54 1.61
N LEU A 44 1.28 -5.73 1.57
CA LEU A 44 -0.18 -5.85 1.61
C LEU A 44 -0.77 -5.33 2.92
N LYS A 45 -0.13 -5.61 4.06
CA LYS A 45 -0.52 -5.05 5.35
C LYS A 45 -0.45 -3.52 5.33
N ARG A 46 0.64 -2.96 4.81
CA ARG A 46 0.81 -1.51 4.69
C ARG A 46 -0.23 -0.87 3.78
N ILE A 47 -0.55 -1.48 2.64
CA ILE A 47 -1.63 -1.03 1.75
C ILE A 47 -2.94 -0.94 2.51
N ARG A 48 -3.27 -1.95 3.32
CA ARG A 48 -4.51 -1.96 4.12
C ARG A 48 -4.54 -0.82 5.15
N GLU A 49 -3.44 -0.59 5.86
CA GLU A 49 -3.32 0.49 6.85
C GLU A 49 -3.48 1.86 6.20
N VAL A 50 -2.72 2.15 5.13
CA VAL A 50 -2.78 3.45 4.46
C VAL A 50 -4.14 3.65 3.77
N SER A 51 -4.78 2.58 3.27
CA SER A 51 -6.13 2.68 2.72
C SER A 51 -7.15 3.06 3.79
N ALA A 52 -7.04 2.50 5.00
CA ALA A 52 -7.91 2.85 6.12
C ALA A 52 -7.72 4.32 6.53
N ASP A 53 -6.47 4.77 6.64
CA ASP A 53 -6.13 6.16 6.94
C ASP A 53 -6.65 7.12 5.86
N PHE A 54 -6.49 6.77 4.58
CA PHE A 54 -6.97 7.56 3.45
C PHE A 54 -8.49 7.69 3.46
N LEU A 55 -9.22 6.58 3.68
CA LEU A 55 -10.67 6.60 3.78
C LEU A 55 -11.16 7.39 4.99
N ALA A 56 -10.46 7.31 6.13
CA ALA A 56 -10.77 8.10 7.31
C ALA A 56 -10.57 9.61 7.04
N ALA A 57 -9.46 9.97 6.39
CA ALA A 57 -9.15 11.35 6.01
C ALA A 57 -10.20 11.91 5.03
N LEU A 58 -10.60 11.14 4.00
CA LEU A 58 -11.64 11.54 3.06
C LEU A 58 -13.00 11.78 3.74
N LYS A 59 -13.37 10.92 4.69
CA LYS A 59 -14.61 11.08 5.48
C LYS A 59 -14.55 12.28 6.42
N GLY A 60 -13.37 12.61 6.94
CA GLY A 60 -13.14 13.77 7.79
C GLY A 60 -13.19 15.11 7.06
N THR A 61 -12.84 15.14 5.77
CA THR A 61 -12.94 16.34 4.90
C THR A 61 -14.35 16.63 4.37
N GLY A 62 -15.34 15.75 4.64
CA GLY A 62 -16.73 15.89 4.21
C GLY A 62 -17.70 16.42 5.28
N GLY A 63 -17.18 17.01 6.37
CA GLY A 63 -17.95 17.61 7.46
C GLY A 63 -18.10 19.12 7.35
#